data_AF-A0A7C1LED3-F1
#
_entry.id   AF-A0A7C1LED3-F1
#
_cell.length_a   1.000
_cell.length_b   1.000
_cell.length_c   1.000
_cell.angle_alpha   90.00
_cell.angle_beta   90.00
_cell.angle_gamma   90.00
#
_symmetry.space_group_name_H-M   'P 1'
#
loop_
_entity.id
_entity.type
_entity.pdbx_description
1 polymer ?
#
loop_
_entity_poly.entity_id
_entity_poly.type
_entity_poly.pdbx_seq_one_letter_code
_entity_poly.pdbx_strand_id
1 'polypeptide(L)'
;MVKAIWNDVVIAESDETVVIEGNHYFPPQDIKKEYFKGTETQTICAWKGIASYYNIEVNGEVNIDAAWYYPEISELAKGIKDYVAFWKGVEVK
;
A
#
# COMPACT_ATOMS: atom_id res chain seq x y z
N MET A 1 -6.92 11.44 -10.50
CA MET A 1 -7.36 10.39 -9.57
C MET A 1 -6.74 9.07 -9.97
N VAL A 2 -5.87 8.55 -9.11
CA VAL A 2 -5.18 7.27 -9.27
C VAL A 2 -6.00 6.20 -8.55
N LYS A 3 -6.07 5.00 -9.11
CA LYS A 3 -6.79 3.84 -8.58
C LYS A 3 -5.85 2.66 -8.42
N ALA A 4 -5.98 1.96 -7.30
CA ALA A 4 -5.45 0.62 -7.13
C ALA A 4 -6.60 -0.39 -7.32
N ILE A 5 -6.42 -1.35 -8.22
CA ILE A 5 -7.45 -2.31 -8.62
C ILE A 5 -6.88 -3.73 -8.50
N TRP A 6 -7.62 -4.62 -7.85
CA TRP A 6 -7.30 -6.04 -7.81
C TRP A 6 -8.58 -6.87 -7.92
N ASN A 7 -8.55 -7.93 -8.73
CA ASN A 7 -9.72 -8.76 -9.03
C ASN A 7 -10.98 -7.94 -9.39
N ASP A 8 -10.81 -6.98 -10.31
CA ASP A 8 -11.85 -6.05 -10.80
C ASP A 8 -12.49 -5.14 -9.74
N VAL A 9 -11.92 -5.09 -8.52
CA VAL A 9 -12.38 -4.23 -7.43
C VAL A 9 -11.39 -3.10 -7.19
N VAL A 10 -11.89 -1.86 -7.16
CA VAL A 10 -11.12 -0.69 -6.73
C VAL A 10 -10.92 -0.79 -5.22
N ILE A 11 -9.69 -1.01 -4.78
CA ILE A 11 -9.32 -1.17 -3.37
C ILE A 11 -8.72 0.10 -2.75
N ALA A 12 -8.28 1.05 -3.58
CA ALA A 12 -7.91 2.41 -3.17
C ALA A 12 -8.13 3.40 -4.33
N GLU A 13 -8.46 4.65 -4.01
CA GLU A 13 -8.67 5.71 -4.99
C GLU A 13 -8.33 7.07 -4.36
N SER A 14 -7.43 7.84 -4.99
CA SER A 14 -6.96 9.10 -4.42
C SER A 14 -6.50 10.09 -5.50
N ASP A 15 -6.66 11.39 -5.22
CA ASP A 15 -5.99 12.48 -5.96
C ASP A 15 -4.69 12.96 -5.28
N GLU A 16 -4.40 12.46 -4.08
CA GLU A 16 -3.33 12.94 -3.20
C GLU A 16 -2.19 11.93 -3.06
N THR A 17 -2.03 11.02 -4.02
CA THR A 17 -0.94 10.03 -3.98
C THR A 17 0.43 10.70 -4.10
N VAL A 18 1.42 10.19 -3.37
CA VAL A 18 2.82 10.58 -3.52
C VAL A 18 3.56 9.53 -4.34
N VAL A 19 4.35 9.94 -5.34
CA VAL A 19 5.12 9.01 -6.18
C VAL A 19 6.57 8.93 -5.70
N ILE A 20 7.01 7.74 -5.30
CA ILE A 20 8.40 7.46 -4.91
C ILE A 20 8.86 6.19 -5.62
N GLU A 21 10.00 6.27 -6.32
CA GLU A 21 10.58 5.13 -7.07
C GLU A 21 9.57 4.47 -8.03
N GLY A 22 8.68 5.27 -8.64
CA GLY A 22 7.65 4.79 -9.57
C GLY A 22 6.41 4.17 -8.90
N ASN A 23 6.36 4.08 -7.57
CA ASN A 23 5.20 3.59 -6.84
C ASN A 23 4.33 4.75 -6.37
N HIS A 24 3.01 4.61 -6.54
CA HIS A 24 2.04 5.50 -5.91
C HIS A 24 1.79 5.05 -4.47
N TYR A 25 2.00 5.98 -3.55
CA TYR A 25 1.69 5.85 -2.14
C TYR A 25 0.38 6.56 -1.88
N PHE A 26 -0.64 5.80 -1.51
CA PHE A 26 -1.98 6.28 -1.22
C PHE A 26 -2.10 6.67 0.26
N PRO A 27 -2.74 7.80 0.58
CA PRO A 27 -3.04 8.13 1.96
C PRO A 27 -3.86 7.01 2.65
N PRO A 28 -3.65 6.76 3.95
CA PRO A 28 -4.32 5.67 4.68
C PRO A 28 -5.85 5.85 4.80
N GLN A 29 -6.37 7.06 4.57
CA GLN A 29 -7.81 7.31 4.49
C GLN A 29 -8.43 6.93 3.13
N ASP A 30 -7.61 6.79 2.08
CA ASP A 30 -8.06 6.56 0.71
C ASP A 30 -8.00 5.08 0.29
N ILE A 31 -7.56 4.21 1.20
CA ILE A 31 -7.67 2.76 1.05
C ILE A 31 -9.01 2.29 1.63
N LYS A 32 -9.62 1.31 0.96
CA LYS A 32 -10.84 0.65 1.44
C LYS A 32 -10.48 -0.47 2.40
N LYS A 33 -10.32 -0.11 3.68
CA LYS A 33 -9.79 -0.97 4.75
C LYS A 33 -10.49 -2.33 4.88
N GLU A 34 -11.74 -2.45 4.42
CA GLU A 34 -12.46 -3.72 4.39
C GLU A 34 -11.76 -4.82 3.56
N TYR A 35 -10.89 -4.46 2.62
CA TYR A 35 -10.12 -5.41 1.81
C TYR A 35 -8.73 -5.70 2.36
N PHE A 36 -8.31 -5.07 3.46
CA PHE A 36 -6.92 -5.13 3.94
C PHE A 36 -6.84 -5.84 5.29
N LYS A 37 -5.95 -6.83 5.37
CA LYS A 37 -5.67 -7.55 6.61
C LYS A 37 -4.20 -7.52 6.93
N GLY A 38 -3.85 -6.96 8.09
CA GLY A 38 -2.47 -6.82 8.52
C GLY A 38 -1.77 -8.17 8.68
N THR A 39 -0.48 -8.20 8.38
CA THR A 39 0.38 -9.37 8.59
C THR A 39 1.52 -9.05 9.55
N GLU A 40 2.18 -10.09 10.07
CA GLU A 40 3.41 -9.94 10.86
C GLU A 40 4.66 -9.77 9.98
N THR A 41 4.49 -9.82 8.65
CA THR A 41 5.60 -9.65 7.70
C THR A 41 6.17 -8.24 7.83
N GLN A 42 7.49 -8.16 7.95
CA GLN A 42 8.22 -6.91 7.96
C GLN A 42 9.50 -7.02 7.12
N THR A 43 9.87 -5.92 6.45
CA THR A 43 11.14 -5.82 5.74
C THR A 43 11.81 -4.49 6.03
N ILE A 44 13.14 -4.44 5.90
CA ILE A 44 13.92 -3.23 6.18
C ILE A 44 14.37 -2.61 4.87
N CYS A 45 14.03 -1.34 4.67
CA CYS A 45 14.60 -0.51 3.62
C CYS A 45 15.62 0.44 4.22
N ALA A 46 16.85 0.41 3.70
CA ALA A 46 17.99 1.17 4.25
C ALA A 46 17.72 2.68 4.43
N TRP A 47 16.85 3.25 3.59
CA TRP A 47 16.56 4.68 3.64
C TRP A 47 15.10 5.01 4.00
N LYS A 48 14.13 4.10 3.82
CA LYS A 48 12.72 4.39 4.14
C LYS A 48 12.33 4.01 5.57
N GLY A 49 12.92 2.97 6.15
CA GLY A 49 12.53 2.43 7.46
C GLY A 49 12.02 1.00 7.38
N ILE A 50 11.16 0.61 8.32
CA ILE A 50 10.59 -0.74 8.40
C ILE A 50 9.26 -0.77 7.66
N ALA A 51 9.17 -1.55 6.60
CA ALA A 51 7.92 -1.81 5.89
C ALA A 51 7.10 -2.85 6.65
N SER A 52 5.80 -2.60 6.79
CA SER A 52 4.79 -3.57 7.19
C SER A 52 3.85 -3.86 6.03
N TYR A 53 3.16 -5.00 6.07
CA TYR A 53 2.39 -5.49 4.93
C TYR A 53 0.93 -5.76 5.27
N TYR A 54 0.09 -5.73 4.22
CA TYR A 54 -1.28 -6.19 4.23
C TYR A 54 -1.45 -7.31 3.20
N ASN A 55 -2.19 -8.34 3.59
CA ASN A 55 -2.91 -9.17 2.63
C ASN A 55 -4.09 -8.37 2.07
N ILE A 56 -4.39 -8.56 0.79
CA ILE A 56 -5.58 -8.03 0.16
C ILE A 56 -6.58 -9.18 -0.02
N GLU A 57 -7.78 -9.04 0.52
CA GLU A 57 -8.85 -10.04 0.44
C GLU A 57 -10.01 -9.48 -0.38
N VAL A 58 -10.28 -10.06 -1.56
CA VAL A 58 -11.34 -9.63 -2.48
C VAL A 58 -12.03 -10.85 -3.05
N ASN A 59 -13.36 -10.89 -3.02
CA ASN A 59 -14.18 -11.97 -3.59
C ASN A 59 -13.80 -13.38 -3.11
N GLY A 60 -13.29 -13.51 -1.88
CA GLY A 60 -12.85 -14.77 -1.30
C GLY A 60 -11.44 -15.22 -1.71
N GLU A 61 -10.76 -14.46 -2.56
CA GLU A 61 -9.35 -14.66 -2.88
C GLU A 61 -8.45 -13.79 -2.00
N VAL A 62 -7.23 -14.26 -1.77
CA VAL A 62 -6.24 -13.59 -0.92
C VAL A 62 -4.94 -13.34 -1.70
N ASN A 63 -4.55 -12.08 -1.83
CA ASN A 63 -3.23 -11.68 -2.32
C ASN A 63 -2.29 -11.41 -1.15
N ILE A 64 -1.36 -12.32 -0.90
CA ILE A 64 -0.53 -12.30 0.31
C ILE A 64 0.52 -11.20 0.23
N ASP A 65 0.61 -10.38 1.28
CA ASP A 65 1.53 -9.25 1.41
C ASP A 65 1.57 -8.41 0.13
N ALA A 66 0.40 -8.02 -0.39
CA ALA A 66 0.24 -7.38 -1.69
C ALA A 66 0.16 -5.84 -1.63
N ALA A 67 0.04 -5.31 -0.42
CA ALA A 67 0.23 -3.91 -0.12
C ALA A 67 1.25 -3.74 1.00
N TRP A 68 2.02 -2.65 0.98
CA TRP A 68 2.99 -2.33 2.02
C TRP A 68 2.91 -0.86 2.41
N TYR A 69 3.34 -0.57 3.62
CA TYR A 69 3.38 0.76 4.20
C TYR A 69 4.51 0.87 5.22
N TYR A 70 4.86 2.10 5.61
CA TYR A 70 5.92 2.35 6.58
C TYR A 70 5.35 3.06 7.82
N PRO A 71 5.06 2.33 8.91
CA PRO A 71 4.65 2.93 10.18
C PRO A 71 5.81 3.62 10.91
N GLU A 72 7.01 3.08 10.74
CA GLU A 72 8.26 3.63 11.23
C GLU A 72 9.14 4.02 10.04
N ILE A 73 9.43 5.32 9.94
CA ILE A 73 10.09 5.93 8.79
C ILE A 73 11.33 6.71 9.18
N SER A 74 12.26 6.84 8.24
CA SER A 74 13.36 7.80 8.36
C SER A 74 12.88 9.24 8.11
N GLU A 75 13.71 10.22 8.48
CA GLU A 75 13.50 11.64 8.16
C GLU A 75 13.26 11.89 6.66
N LEU A 76 13.94 11.13 5.80
CA LEU A 76 13.85 11.28 4.34
C LEU A 76 12.53 10.73 3.77
N ALA A 77 11.83 9.87 4.51
CA ALA A 77 10.59 9.24 4.10
C ALA A 77 9.34 9.81 4.81
N LYS A 78 9.47 10.95 5.50
CA LYS A 78 8.37 11.62 6.23
C LYS A 78 7.09 11.86 5.44
N GLY A 79 7.20 12.12 4.16
CA GLY A 79 6.05 12.36 3.28
C GLY A 79 5.16 11.14 3.01
N ILE A 80 5.59 9.93 3.37
CA ILE A 80 4.86 8.68 3.06
C ILE A 80 4.58 7.82 4.30
N LYS A 81 4.68 8.40 5.51
CA LYS A 81 4.37 7.68 6.75
C LYS A 81 2.94 7.14 6.67
N ASP A 82 2.78 5.84 6.91
CA ASP A 82 1.50 5.12 6.85
C ASP A 82 0.81 5.09 5.47
N TYR A 83 1.43 5.67 4.43
CA TYR A 83 0.87 5.60 3.09
C TYR A 83 1.09 4.20 2.51
N VAL A 84 0.13 3.75 1.72
CA VAL A 84 0.07 2.37 1.23
C VAL A 84 0.41 2.33 -0.25
N ALA A 85 1.34 1.46 -0.62
CA ALA A 85 1.68 1.15 -2.00
C ALA A 85 1.40 -0.33 -2.31
N PHE A 86 1.36 -0.68 -3.60
CA PHE A 86 0.78 -1.93 -4.10
C PHE A 86 1.66 -2.64 -5.13
N TRP A 87 1.62 -3.97 -5.16
CA TRP A 87 2.35 -4.81 -6.13
C TRP A 87 1.61 -6.15 -6.35
N LYS A 88 2.30 -7.19 -6.85
CA LYS A 88 1.78 -8.56 -6.99
C LYS A 88 0.45 -8.63 -7.76
N GLY A 89 0.40 -7.92 -8.89
CA GLY A 89 -0.76 -7.94 -9.79
C GLY A 89 -1.88 -6.97 -9.43
N VAL A 90 -1.72 -6.15 -8.39
CA VAL A 90 -2.56 -4.95 -8.22
C VAL A 90 -2.22 -3.96 -9.33
N GLU A 91 -3.22 -3.59 -10.13
CA GLU A 91 -3.07 -2.58 -11.17
C GLU A 91 -3.20 -1.18 -10.56
N VAL A 92 -2.23 -0.31 -10.82
CA VAL A 92 -2.25 1.09 -10.41
C VAL A 92 -2.31 1.98 -11.65
N LYS A 93 -3.40 2.73 -11.83
CA LYS A 93 -3.65 3.58 -13.01
C LYS A 93 -4.45 4.84 -12.70
#